data_AF-D5RU79-F1
#
_entry.id   AF-D5RU79-F1
#
_cell.length_a   1.000
_cell.length_b   1.000
_cell.length_c   1.000
_cell.angle_alpha   90.00
_cell.angle_beta   90.00
_cell.angle_gamma   90.00
#
_symmetry.space_group_name_H-M   'P 1'
#
loop_
_entity.id
_entity.type
_entity.pdbx_description
1 polymer ?
#
loop_
_entity_poly.entity_id
_entity_poly.type
_entity_poly.pdbx_seq_one_letter_code
_entity_poly.pdbx_strand_id
1 'polypeptide(L)'
;GWTAPGGRPHAETEALKRAGAAARGATAYVTLEPCCHWGRTPPCTDALIAAGVARVVVAMRDPDPRVDGGGIEQLRAAGIAVSTGLLEDEARAINAGFTKRLTRNLPLLTLKLASTLDGRIATRSGESQWITGAPARRLAHALRGTHDAVLVGSGTALADDPELSCRIPGFAPVPTVRVVADARLRLSPGARMLREGGGPVWIATRPGHPDALLAPLRAAGAEIV
;
A
#
# COMPACT_ATOMS: atom_id res chain seq x y z
N GLY A 1 -18.65 6.52 3.62
CA GLY A 1 -18.19 5.15 3.29
C GLY A 1 -16.68 5.17 3.18
N TRP A 2 -16.05 4.02 2.93
CA TRP A 2 -14.64 3.91 2.54
C TRP A 2 -14.52 2.84 1.46
N THR A 3 -13.46 2.88 0.66
CA THR A 3 -13.23 1.88 -0.38
C THR A 3 -12.96 0.53 0.27
N ALA A 4 -13.75 -0.48 -0.10
CA ALA A 4 -13.69 -1.80 0.52
C ALA A 4 -12.43 -2.60 0.08
N PRO A 5 -12.07 -3.67 0.82
CA PRO A 5 -10.96 -4.55 0.43
C PRO A 5 -11.08 -5.03 -1.03
N GLY A 6 -9.96 -5.07 -1.75
CA GLY A 6 -9.96 -5.36 -3.19
C GLY A 6 -10.27 -4.16 -4.09
N GLY A 7 -10.42 -2.96 -3.51
CA GLY A 7 -10.60 -1.71 -4.23
C GLY A 7 -12.03 -1.43 -4.67
N ARG A 8 -13.00 -2.28 -4.33
CA ARG A 8 -14.43 -2.11 -4.67
C ARG A 8 -15.31 -2.74 -3.58
N PRO A 9 -16.53 -2.22 -3.34
CA PRO A 9 -17.05 -0.95 -3.86
C PRO A 9 -16.24 0.27 -3.40
N HIS A 10 -16.35 1.36 -4.15
CA HIS A 10 -15.73 2.64 -3.81
C HIS A 10 -16.44 3.33 -2.63
N ALA A 11 -15.73 4.25 -1.98
CA ALA A 11 -16.20 4.96 -0.79
C ALA A 11 -17.52 5.70 -1.00
N GLU A 12 -17.71 6.28 -2.18
CA GLU A 12 -18.87 7.06 -2.59
C GLU A 12 -20.11 6.17 -2.69
N THR A 13 -20.02 5.03 -3.36
CA THR A 13 -21.12 4.07 -3.48
C THR A 13 -21.54 3.55 -2.12
N GLU A 14 -20.57 3.24 -1.25
CA GLU A 14 -20.84 2.83 0.13
C GLU A 14 -21.47 3.95 0.97
N ALA A 15 -21.04 5.20 0.79
CA ALA A 15 -21.64 6.35 1.45
C ALA A 15 -23.10 6.57 1.01
N LEU A 16 -23.35 6.54 -0.29
CA LEU A 16 -24.67 6.71 -0.89
C LEU A 16 -25.62 5.60 -0.45
N LYS A 17 -25.17 4.34 -0.45
CA LYS A 17 -25.96 3.20 0.04
C LYS A 17 -26.40 3.39 1.49
N ARG A 18 -25.52 3.92 2.36
CA ARG A 18 -25.83 4.19 3.77
C ARG A 18 -26.76 5.39 3.93
N ALA A 19 -26.61 6.42 3.10
CA ALA A 19 -27.45 7.62 3.14
C ALA A 19 -28.87 7.37 2.60
N GLY A 20 -29.02 6.48 1.62
CA GLY A 20 -30.31 6.19 0.99
C GLY A 20 -30.97 7.45 0.42
N ALA A 21 -32.27 7.63 0.70
CA ALA A 21 -33.02 8.79 0.21
C ALA A 21 -32.49 10.14 0.73
N ALA A 22 -31.78 10.15 1.87
CA ALA A 22 -31.22 11.38 2.45
C ALA A 22 -30.03 11.93 1.64
N ALA A 23 -29.51 11.20 0.65
CA ALA A 23 -28.47 11.70 -0.23
C ALA A 23 -28.95 12.83 -1.16
N ARG A 24 -30.24 12.86 -1.48
CA ARG A 24 -30.81 13.87 -2.39
C ARG A 24 -30.73 15.26 -1.74
N GLY A 25 -30.13 16.21 -2.45
CA GLY A 25 -29.91 17.56 -1.97
C GLY A 25 -28.76 17.71 -0.95
N ALA A 26 -28.11 16.61 -0.56
CA ALA A 26 -27.04 16.64 0.43
C ALA A 26 -25.70 17.12 -0.16
N THR A 27 -24.71 17.32 0.72
CA THR A 27 -23.32 17.54 0.34
C THR A 27 -22.50 16.26 0.55
N ALA A 28 -21.79 15.81 -0.49
CA ALA A 28 -20.82 14.73 -0.38
C ALA A 28 -19.42 15.30 -0.15
N TYR A 29 -18.71 14.78 0.85
CA TYR A 29 -17.28 15.07 1.08
C TYR A 29 -16.47 13.84 0.67
N VAL A 30 -15.52 14.03 -0.24
CA VAL A 30 -14.68 12.96 -0.78
C VAL A 30 -13.22 13.34 -0.69
N THR A 31 -12.37 12.39 -0.28
CA THR A 31 -10.93 12.64 -0.06
C THR A 31 -10.12 12.59 -1.36
N LEU A 32 -10.66 12.00 -2.42
CA LEU A 32 -10.07 11.93 -3.75
C LEU A 32 -11.19 12.22 -4.77
N GLU A 33 -10.82 12.78 -5.92
CA GLU A 33 -11.75 13.04 -7.02
C GLU A 33 -12.53 11.76 -7.41
N PRO A 34 -13.88 11.83 -7.49
CA PRO A 34 -14.68 10.67 -7.88
C PRO A 34 -14.33 10.19 -9.29
N CYS A 35 -14.14 8.89 -9.45
CA CYS A 35 -13.78 8.33 -10.75
C CYS A 35 -14.89 8.56 -11.79
N CYS A 36 -14.50 8.94 -13.02
CA CYS A 36 -15.39 9.30 -14.13
C CYS A 36 -15.28 8.37 -15.36
N HIS A 37 -14.54 7.27 -15.25
CA HIS A 37 -14.35 6.31 -16.33
C HIS A 37 -15.02 4.96 -16.03
N TRP A 38 -15.46 4.29 -17.08
CA TRP A 38 -15.98 2.93 -16.99
C TRP A 38 -14.84 1.94 -16.73
N GLY A 39 -14.85 1.34 -15.55
CA GLY A 39 -13.95 0.25 -15.17
C GLY A 39 -14.71 -1.05 -14.96
N ARG A 40 -14.42 -1.75 -13.87
CA ARG A 40 -15.18 -2.95 -13.45
C ARG A 40 -16.59 -2.63 -12.95
N THR A 41 -16.81 -1.40 -12.49
CA THR A 41 -18.11 -0.88 -12.07
C THR A 41 -18.35 0.46 -12.75
N PRO A 42 -19.61 0.93 -12.80
CA PRO A 42 -19.91 2.29 -13.25
C PRO A 42 -19.12 3.35 -12.45
N PRO A 43 -18.88 4.53 -13.06
CA PRO A 43 -18.25 5.68 -12.40
C PRO A 43 -18.95 6.12 -11.11
N CYS A 44 -18.18 6.67 -10.16
CA CYS A 44 -18.74 7.23 -8.93
C CYS A 44 -19.43 8.57 -9.18
N THR A 45 -19.01 9.31 -10.21
CA THR A 45 -19.71 10.50 -10.69
C THR A 45 -21.14 10.19 -11.08
N ASP A 46 -21.37 9.13 -11.86
CA ASP A 46 -22.71 8.70 -12.27
C ASP A 46 -23.59 8.37 -11.04
N ALA A 47 -23.03 7.69 -10.05
CA ALA A 47 -23.74 7.37 -8.81
C ALA A 47 -24.12 8.63 -8.00
N LEU A 48 -23.22 9.60 -7.89
CA LEU A 48 -23.48 10.87 -7.20
C LEU A 48 -24.55 11.70 -7.93
N ILE A 49 -24.50 11.75 -9.27
CA ILE A 49 -25.48 12.43 -10.11
C ILE A 49 -26.86 11.76 -9.96
N ALA A 50 -26.92 10.43 -10.08
CA ALA A 50 -28.17 9.68 -9.94
C ALA A 50 -28.79 9.83 -8.53
N ALA A 51 -27.96 9.92 -7.49
CA ALA A 51 -28.42 10.19 -6.13
C ALA A 51 -28.98 11.61 -5.93
N GLY A 52 -28.67 12.54 -6.84
CA GLY A 52 -29.12 13.93 -6.80
C GLY A 52 -28.48 14.71 -5.66
N VAL A 53 -27.19 14.50 -5.37
CA VAL A 53 -26.45 15.34 -4.42
C VAL A 53 -26.38 16.78 -4.94
N ALA A 54 -26.52 17.78 -4.07
CA ALA A 54 -26.49 19.18 -4.49
C ALA A 54 -25.06 19.72 -4.60
N ARG A 55 -24.15 19.19 -3.78
CA ARG A 55 -22.77 19.66 -3.69
C ARG A 55 -21.80 18.52 -3.46
N VAL A 56 -20.61 18.61 -4.07
CA VAL A 56 -19.48 17.72 -3.80
C VAL A 56 -18.27 18.57 -3.40
N VAL A 57 -17.63 18.20 -2.29
CA VAL A 57 -16.38 18.79 -1.82
C VAL A 57 -15.28 17.76 -1.97
N VAL A 58 -14.33 18.02 -2.87
CA VAL A 58 -13.21 17.13 -3.20
C VAL A 58 -11.95 17.64 -2.52
N ALA A 59 -11.31 16.82 -1.69
CA ALA A 59 -10.06 17.22 -1.03
C ALA A 59 -8.90 17.32 -2.04
N MET A 60 -8.69 16.27 -2.83
CA MET A 60 -7.57 16.14 -3.77
C MET A 60 -8.06 15.73 -5.16
N ARG A 61 -7.53 16.38 -6.21
CA ARG A 61 -7.69 15.98 -7.62
C ARG A 61 -6.94 14.67 -7.88
N ASP A 62 -7.52 13.75 -8.65
CA ASP A 62 -6.90 12.45 -8.90
C ASP A 62 -5.77 12.59 -9.93
N PRO A 63 -4.52 12.17 -9.65
CA PRO A 63 -3.43 12.21 -10.61
C PRO A 63 -3.51 11.11 -11.69
N ASP A 64 -4.48 10.19 -11.63
CA ASP A 64 -4.69 9.18 -12.67
C ASP A 64 -5.14 9.85 -13.98
N PRO A 65 -4.42 9.68 -15.10
CA PRO A 65 -4.77 10.32 -16.38
C PRO A 65 -6.18 10.00 -16.89
N ARG A 66 -6.81 8.93 -16.41
CA ARG A 66 -8.19 8.54 -16.76
C ARG A 66 -9.25 9.31 -15.96
N VAL A 67 -8.85 10.07 -14.94
CA VAL A 67 -9.74 10.79 -14.02
C VAL A 67 -9.38 12.26 -13.95
N ASP A 68 -8.08 12.59 -13.94
CA ASP A 68 -7.48 13.92 -13.76
C ASP A 68 -8.36 15.12 -14.19
N GLY A 69 -9.22 15.60 -13.28
CA GLY A 69 -10.15 16.70 -13.47
C GLY A 69 -11.47 16.37 -14.19
N GLY A 70 -11.53 15.27 -14.93
CA GLY A 70 -12.71 14.84 -15.67
C GLY A 70 -13.91 14.50 -14.78
N GLY A 71 -13.68 14.00 -13.57
CA GLY A 71 -14.76 13.72 -12.62
C GLY A 71 -15.37 14.99 -12.04
N ILE A 72 -14.52 15.96 -11.72
CA ILE A 72 -14.95 17.30 -11.29
C ILE A 72 -15.75 17.98 -12.42
N GLU A 73 -15.26 17.91 -13.66
CA GLU A 73 -15.94 18.49 -14.83
C GLU A 73 -17.31 17.84 -15.08
N GLN A 74 -17.38 16.51 -15.02
CA GLN A 74 -18.63 15.77 -15.21
C GLN A 74 -19.69 16.14 -14.16
N LEU A 75 -19.30 16.29 -12.89
CA LEU A 75 -20.21 16.71 -11.82
C LEU A 75 -20.73 18.14 -12.04
N ARG A 76 -19.84 19.07 -12.43
CA ARG A 76 -20.23 20.46 -12.74
C ARG A 76 -21.19 20.54 -13.93
N ALA A 77 -20.92 19.76 -14.98
CA ALA A 77 -21.78 19.68 -16.16
C ALA A 77 -23.19 19.16 -15.83
N ALA A 78 -23.32 18.31 -14.82
CA ALA A 78 -24.60 17.82 -14.29
C ALA A 78 -25.30 18.83 -13.35
N GLY A 79 -24.77 20.04 -13.18
CA GLY A 79 -25.36 21.09 -12.34
C GLY A 79 -25.05 20.95 -10.84
N ILE A 80 -24.11 20.08 -10.45
CA ILE A 80 -23.70 19.91 -9.06
C ILE A 80 -22.64 20.96 -8.69
N ALA A 81 -22.79 21.61 -7.54
CA ALA A 81 -21.79 22.54 -7.05
C ALA A 81 -20.53 21.78 -6.58
N VAL A 82 -19.34 22.13 -7.10
CA VAL A 82 -18.09 21.44 -6.75
C VAL A 82 -17.05 22.40 -6.17
N SER A 83 -16.59 22.13 -4.95
CA SER A 83 -15.45 22.79 -4.30
C SER A 83 -14.26 21.83 -4.20
N THR A 84 -13.04 22.33 -4.39
CA THR A 84 -11.80 21.53 -4.36
C THR A 84 -10.81 22.08 -3.34
N GLY A 85 -9.90 21.24 -2.84
CA GLY A 85 -8.74 21.68 -2.05
C GLY A 85 -8.95 21.71 -0.54
N LEU A 86 -10.12 21.32 -0.03
CA LEU A 86 -10.36 21.24 1.41
C LEU A 86 -9.57 20.08 2.01
N LEU A 87 -8.62 20.38 2.90
CA LEU A 87 -7.70 19.40 3.49
C LEU A 87 -6.91 18.61 2.43
N GLU A 88 -6.47 19.30 1.38
CA GLU A 88 -5.73 18.70 0.27
C GLU A 88 -4.41 18.07 0.73
N ASP A 89 -3.68 18.72 1.64
CA ASP A 89 -2.40 18.23 2.14
C ASP A 89 -2.57 16.91 2.92
N GLU A 90 -3.61 16.82 3.75
CA GLU A 90 -3.96 15.59 4.48
C GLU A 90 -4.40 14.48 3.52
N ALA A 91 -5.21 14.82 2.50
CA ALA A 91 -5.61 13.87 1.47
C ALA A 91 -4.41 13.36 0.65
N ARG A 92 -3.44 14.22 0.34
CA ARG A 92 -2.17 13.85 -0.29
C ARG A 92 -1.32 12.97 0.61
N ALA A 93 -1.27 13.25 1.92
CA ALA A 93 -0.51 12.46 2.88
C ALA A 93 -1.02 11.01 2.95
N ILE A 94 -2.33 10.79 3.04
CA ILE A 94 -2.89 9.43 3.10
C ILE A 94 -2.79 8.68 1.76
N ASN A 95 -2.64 9.40 0.64
CA ASN A 95 -2.49 8.83 -0.70
C ASN A 95 -1.05 8.89 -1.24
N ALA A 96 -0.05 9.23 -0.41
CA ALA A 96 1.30 9.55 -0.88
C ALA A 96 1.95 8.43 -1.72
N GLY A 97 1.74 7.16 -1.34
CA GLY A 97 2.18 6.00 -2.12
C GLY A 97 1.52 5.90 -3.49
N PHE A 98 0.19 6.04 -3.53
CA PHE A 98 -0.59 6.01 -4.76
C PHE A 98 -0.18 7.15 -5.71
N THR A 99 -0.12 8.39 -5.21
CA THR A 99 0.24 9.56 -5.99
C THR A 99 1.66 9.47 -6.54
N LYS A 100 2.64 9.06 -5.71
CA LYS A 100 4.02 8.93 -6.16
C LYS A 100 4.17 7.84 -7.24
N ARG A 101 3.47 6.71 -7.10
CA ARG A 101 3.45 5.66 -8.11
C ARG A 101 2.92 6.17 -9.44
N LEU A 102 1.80 6.89 -9.46
CA LEU A 102 1.22 7.40 -10.71
C LEU A 102 2.06 8.52 -11.34
N THR A 103 2.54 9.47 -10.54
CA THR A 103 3.20 10.68 -11.06
C THR A 103 4.69 10.50 -11.36
N ARG A 104 5.36 9.54 -10.69
CA ARG A 104 6.81 9.35 -10.78
C ARG A 104 7.20 7.93 -11.19
N ASN A 105 6.25 7.00 -11.32
CA ASN A 105 6.51 5.57 -11.52
C ASN A 105 7.48 4.98 -10.47
N LEU A 106 7.36 5.45 -9.21
CA LEU A 106 8.21 5.03 -8.10
C LEU A 106 7.38 4.78 -6.84
N PRO A 107 7.72 3.77 -6.02
CA PRO A 107 7.05 3.55 -4.74
C PRO A 107 7.42 4.64 -3.73
N LEU A 108 6.54 4.88 -2.76
CA LEU A 108 6.92 5.57 -1.53
C LEU A 108 7.80 4.64 -0.70
N LEU A 109 8.94 5.15 -0.22
CA LEU A 109 9.90 4.35 0.53
C LEU A 109 9.97 4.86 1.96
N THR A 110 9.86 3.92 2.90
CA THR A 110 10.08 4.17 4.33
C THR A 110 11.31 3.38 4.77
N LEU A 111 12.36 4.07 5.19
CA LEU A 111 13.50 3.45 5.84
C LEU A 111 13.24 3.33 7.34
N LYS A 112 13.27 2.11 7.87
CA LYS A 112 13.19 1.85 9.32
C LYS A 112 14.51 1.31 9.82
N LEU A 113 15.06 1.95 10.85
CA LEU A 113 16.26 1.50 11.57
C LEU A 113 15.93 1.29 13.06
N ALA A 114 16.72 0.45 13.73
CA ALA A 114 16.79 0.36 15.19
C ALA A 114 18.26 0.35 15.57
N SER A 115 18.65 1.25 16.47
CA SER A 115 20.03 1.37 16.91
C SER A 115 20.10 1.66 18.41
N THR A 116 21.28 1.45 18.98
CA THR A 116 21.67 2.06 20.25
C THR A 116 21.73 3.58 20.11
N LEU A 117 21.89 4.29 21.24
CA LEU A 117 22.03 5.74 21.27
C LEU A 117 23.27 6.22 20.48
N ASP A 118 24.35 5.45 20.48
CA ASP A 118 25.58 5.70 19.73
C ASP A 118 25.55 5.16 18.28
N GLY A 119 24.36 4.79 17.78
CA GLY A 119 24.16 4.46 16.36
C GLY A 119 24.57 3.06 15.93
N ARG A 120 24.64 2.09 16.84
CA ARG A 120 25.01 0.69 16.53
C ARG A 120 23.76 -0.18 16.37
N ILE A 121 23.80 -1.10 15.40
CA ILE A 121 22.69 -2.05 15.12
C ILE A 121 22.94 -3.46 15.68
N ALA A 122 24.15 -3.71 16.16
CA ALA A 122 24.57 -4.94 16.81
C ALA A 122 25.89 -4.67 17.59
N THR A 123 26.25 -5.57 18.50
CA THR A 123 27.59 -5.60 19.09
C THR A 123 28.64 -6.04 18.05
N ARG A 124 29.94 -5.98 18.41
CA ARG A 124 31.02 -6.46 17.54
C ARG A 124 30.87 -7.95 17.17
N SER A 125 30.30 -8.76 18.05
CA SER A 125 30.04 -10.19 17.82
C SER A 125 28.75 -10.45 17.03
N GLY A 126 27.98 -9.41 16.67
CA GLY A 126 26.75 -9.53 15.89
C GLY A 126 25.47 -9.68 16.73
N GLU A 127 25.56 -9.64 18.06
CA GLU A 127 24.38 -9.69 18.93
C GLU A 127 23.55 -8.40 18.80
N SER A 128 22.28 -8.54 18.42
CA SER A 128 21.37 -7.42 18.11
C SER A 128 20.04 -7.48 18.89
N GLN A 129 19.79 -8.58 19.60
CA GLN A 129 18.54 -8.84 20.30
C GLN A 129 18.72 -8.66 21.81
N TRP A 130 18.03 -7.74 22.49
CA TRP A 130 17.11 -6.73 21.97
C TRP A 130 17.62 -5.32 22.26
N ILE A 131 18.07 -4.62 21.22
CA ILE A 131 18.43 -3.18 21.31
C ILE A 131 17.20 -2.31 21.61
N THR A 132 16.06 -2.57 20.95
CA THR A 132 14.83 -1.77 21.12
C THR A 132 13.72 -2.58 21.78
N GLY A 133 12.89 -1.92 22.60
CA GLY A 133 11.81 -2.54 23.35
C GLY A 133 10.57 -2.92 22.51
N ALA A 134 9.61 -3.58 23.17
CA ALA A 134 8.39 -4.06 22.53
C ALA A 134 7.55 -2.98 21.80
N PRO A 135 7.38 -1.74 22.32
CA PRO A 135 6.65 -0.69 21.60
C PRO A 135 7.27 -0.34 20.24
N ALA A 136 8.59 -0.25 20.17
CA ALA A 136 9.31 0.03 18.91
C ALA A 136 9.17 -1.12 17.90
N ARG A 137 9.18 -2.38 18.38
CA ARG A 137 8.94 -3.55 17.52
C ARG A 137 7.49 -3.61 17.03
N ARG A 138 6.51 -3.18 17.86
CA ARG A 138 5.12 -3.03 17.44
C ARG A 138 4.99 -1.99 16.32
N LEU A 139 5.68 -0.86 16.41
CA LEU A 139 5.70 0.13 15.31
C LEU A 139 6.25 -0.47 14.01
N ALA A 140 7.32 -1.26 14.07
CA ALA A 140 7.83 -1.96 12.90
C ALA A 140 6.79 -2.91 12.27
N HIS A 141 5.98 -3.60 13.08
CA HIS A 141 4.88 -4.40 12.56
C HIS A 141 3.77 -3.55 11.91
N ALA A 142 3.41 -2.41 12.48
CA ALA A 142 2.42 -1.51 11.90
C ALA A 142 2.88 -0.98 10.52
N LEU A 143 4.18 -0.68 10.36
CA LEU A 143 4.75 -0.34 9.06
C LEU A 143 4.57 -1.49 8.06
N ARG A 144 4.88 -2.73 8.43
CA ARG A 144 4.67 -3.89 7.52
C ARG A 144 3.21 -4.04 7.09
N GLY A 145 2.26 -3.78 7.99
CA GLY A 145 0.83 -3.89 7.67
C GLY A 145 0.25 -2.71 6.90
N THR A 146 1.03 -1.66 6.64
CA THR A 146 0.63 -0.44 5.90
C THR A 146 1.44 -0.22 4.62
N HIS A 147 2.34 -1.15 4.30
CA HIS A 147 3.16 -1.10 3.09
C HIS A 147 2.88 -2.34 2.24
N ASP A 148 2.82 -2.15 0.92
CA ASP A 148 2.64 -3.25 -0.04
C ASP A 148 3.86 -4.18 -0.06
N ALA A 149 5.05 -3.68 0.27
CA ALA A 149 6.27 -4.46 0.29
C ALA A 149 7.17 -4.19 1.50
N VAL A 150 7.89 -5.24 1.92
CA VAL A 150 8.97 -5.15 2.91
C VAL A 150 10.23 -5.71 2.30
N LEU A 151 11.31 -4.93 2.35
CA LEU A 151 12.61 -5.32 1.76
C LEU A 151 13.67 -5.48 2.84
N VAL A 152 14.44 -6.56 2.74
CA VAL A 152 15.69 -6.76 3.49
C VAL A 152 16.82 -7.19 2.56
N GLY A 153 18.07 -7.00 2.99
CA GLY A 153 19.21 -7.63 2.35
C GLY A 153 19.39 -9.08 2.80
N SER A 154 20.07 -9.89 1.99
CA SER A 154 20.43 -11.27 2.34
C SER A 154 21.17 -11.41 3.67
N GLY A 155 21.94 -10.40 4.10
CA GLY A 155 22.59 -10.42 5.42
C GLY A 155 21.59 -10.56 6.57
N THR A 156 20.52 -9.76 6.56
CA THR A 156 19.42 -9.86 7.53
C THR A 156 18.69 -11.19 7.40
N ALA A 157 18.39 -11.63 6.18
CA ALA A 157 17.69 -12.89 5.97
C ALA A 157 18.47 -14.09 6.53
N LEU A 158 19.80 -14.08 6.41
CA LEU A 158 20.67 -15.14 6.92
C LEU A 158 20.90 -15.07 8.44
N ALA A 159 21.05 -13.85 8.99
CA ALA A 159 21.34 -13.68 10.41
C ALA A 159 20.11 -13.86 11.31
N ASP A 160 18.95 -13.39 10.86
CA ASP A 160 17.74 -13.32 11.71
C ASP A 160 16.64 -14.31 11.30
N ASP A 161 16.77 -14.94 10.12
CA ASP A 161 15.74 -15.80 9.47
C ASP A 161 14.29 -15.29 9.68
N PRO A 162 13.97 -14.05 9.27
CA PRO A 162 12.72 -13.42 9.61
C PRO A 162 11.58 -13.87 8.69
N GLU A 163 10.35 -13.97 9.23
CA GLU A 163 9.14 -14.15 8.40
C GLU A 163 8.76 -12.89 7.60
N LEU A 164 9.10 -11.71 8.14
CA LEU A 164 8.67 -10.38 7.66
C LEU A 164 7.15 -10.16 7.61
N SER A 165 6.38 -10.89 8.43
CA SER A 165 4.94 -10.74 8.62
C SER A 165 4.55 -9.57 9.55
N CYS A 166 3.27 -9.18 9.50
CA CYS A 166 2.62 -8.30 10.47
C CYS A 166 1.78 -9.12 11.46
N ARG A 167 2.00 -8.91 12.76
CA ARG A 167 1.32 -9.66 13.84
C ARG A 167 0.36 -8.78 14.65
N ILE A 168 -0.08 -7.66 14.08
CA ILE A 168 -1.02 -6.75 14.73
C ILE A 168 -2.44 -7.04 14.18
N PRO A 169 -3.41 -7.39 15.04
CA PRO A 169 -4.80 -7.57 14.62
C PRO A 169 -5.34 -6.31 13.93
N GLY A 170 -6.09 -6.51 12.84
CA GLY A 170 -6.68 -5.43 12.04
C GLY A 170 -5.78 -4.86 10.95
N PHE A 171 -4.50 -5.24 10.91
CA PHE A 171 -3.58 -4.92 9.81
C PHE A 171 -3.52 -6.09 8.82
N ALA A 172 -3.07 -5.83 7.59
CA ALA A 172 -2.75 -6.90 6.65
C ALA A 172 -1.68 -7.82 7.28
N PRO A 173 -1.95 -9.13 7.46
CA PRO A 173 -1.05 -10.04 8.19
C PRO A 173 0.28 -10.28 7.47
N VAL A 174 0.29 -10.09 6.15
CA VAL A 174 1.46 -10.16 5.30
C VAL A 174 1.40 -8.99 4.32
N PRO A 175 2.52 -8.28 4.09
CA PRO A 175 2.63 -7.39 2.95
C PRO A 175 2.28 -8.12 1.65
N THR A 176 1.87 -7.38 0.61
CA THR A 176 1.61 -7.97 -0.71
C THR A 176 2.84 -8.72 -1.23
N VAL A 177 4.05 -8.20 -0.99
CA VAL A 177 5.32 -8.85 -1.39
C VAL A 177 6.39 -8.70 -0.29
N ARG A 178 7.19 -9.74 -0.08
CA ARG A 178 8.41 -9.66 0.74
C ARG A 178 9.63 -9.81 -0.16
N VAL A 179 10.55 -8.84 -0.10
CA VAL A 179 11.67 -8.74 -1.04
C VAL A 179 12.98 -9.01 -0.32
N VAL A 180 13.80 -9.89 -0.89
CA VAL A 180 15.19 -10.09 -0.46
C VAL A 180 16.12 -9.63 -1.57
N ALA A 181 16.94 -8.63 -1.26
CA ALA A 181 18.05 -8.24 -2.12
C ALA A 181 19.23 -9.20 -1.91
N ASP A 182 19.45 -10.10 -2.87
CA ASP A 182 20.45 -11.15 -2.78
C ASP A 182 21.18 -11.40 -4.10
N ALA A 183 22.20 -10.58 -4.35
CA ALA A 183 23.02 -10.65 -5.56
C ALA A 183 23.74 -12.00 -5.79
N ARG A 184 23.79 -12.88 -4.78
CA ARG A 184 24.53 -14.14 -4.80
C ARG A 184 23.66 -15.38 -4.52
N LEU A 185 22.33 -15.23 -4.40
CA LEU A 185 21.40 -16.33 -4.11
C LEU A 185 21.80 -17.18 -2.89
N ARG A 186 22.12 -16.50 -1.78
CA ARG A 186 22.50 -17.14 -0.52
C ARG A 186 21.31 -17.53 0.34
N LEU A 187 20.12 -16.97 0.10
CA LEU A 187 18.92 -17.32 0.84
C LEU A 187 18.68 -18.84 0.77
N SER A 188 18.41 -19.45 1.92
CA SER A 188 18.06 -20.87 1.96
C SER A 188 16.63 -21.09 1.43
N PRO A 189 16.37 -22.12 0.61
CA PRO A 189 15.00 -22.55 0.29
C PRO A 189 14.16 -22.89 1.54
N GLY A 190 14.82 -23.19 2.67
CA GLY A 190 14.18 -23.44 3.96
C GLY A 190 13.91 -22.19 4.81
N ALA A 191 14.22 -20.98 4.32
CA ALA A 191 14.04 -19.74 5.08
C ALA A 191 12.58 -19.56 5.54
N ARG A 192 12.39 -19.05 6.76
CA ARG A 192 11.05 -18.96 7.37
C ARG A 192 10.09 -18.10 6.58
N MET A 193 10.57 -17.06 5.89
CA MET A 193 9.71 -16.27 4.99
C MET A 193 9.10 -17.11 3.86
N LEU A 194 9.80 -18.11 3.32
CA LEU A 194 9.30 -18.98 2.26
C LEU A 194 8.34 -20.04 2.79
N ARG A 195 8.60 -20.58 3.99
CA ARG A 195 7.79 -21.67 4.56
C ARG A 195 6.57 -21.22 5.36
N GLU A 196 6.71 -20.16 6.15
CA GLU A 196 5.76 -19.81 7.24
C GLU A 196 5.09 -18.45 7.03
N GLY A 197 5.70 -17.54 6.27
CA GLY A 197 5.28 -16.14 6.29
C GLY A 197 4.13 -15.75 5.37
N GLY A 198 3.63 -16.66 4.51
CA GLY A 198 2.50 -16.44 3.60
C GLY A 198 2.72 -15.38 2.52
N GLY A 199 2.00 -15.43 1.39
CA GLY A 199 2.18 -14.48 0.28
C GLY A 199 3.53 -14.58 -0.46
N PRO A 200 3.71 -13.87 -1.58
CA PRO A 200 4.87 -14.04 -2.44
C PRO A 200 6.17 -13.48 -1.82
N VAL A 201 7.27 -14.15 -2.15
CA VAL A 201 8.63 -13.69 -1.84
C VAL A 201 9.37 -13.44 -3.14
N TRP A 202 9.88 -12.22 -3.31
CA TRP A 202 10.71 -11.85 -4.45
C TRP A 202 12.18 -11.85 -4.04
N ILE A 203 13.02 -12.49 -4.84
CA ILE A 203 14.48 -12.45 -4.69
C ILE A 203 15.04 -11.62 -5.82
N ALA A 204 15.43 -10.39 -5.50
CA ALA A 204 16.11 -9.51 -6.44
C ALA A 204 17.59 -9.90 -6.53
N THR A 205 18.01 -10.40 -7.68
CA THR A 205 19.36 -10.96 -7.87
C THR A 205 20.04 -10.44 -9.14
N ARG A 206 21.30 -10.82 -9.34
CA ARG A 206 22.02 -10.56 -10.60
C ARG A 206 21.62 -11.61 -11.65
N PRO A 207 21.60 -11.28 -12.95
CA PRO A 207 21.37 -12.28 -13.99
C PRO A 207 22.52 -13.28 -14.08
N GLY A 208 22.30 -14.40 -14.79
CA GLY A 208 23.33 -15.37 -15.13
C GLY A 208 23.65 -16.42 -14.08
N HIS A 209 22.81 -16.57 -13.05
CA HIS A 209 22.94 -17.70 -12.12
C HIS A 209 22.54 -19.02 -12.79
N PRO A 210 23.23 -20.13 -12.50
CA PRO A 210 22.85 -21.43 -13.02
C PRO A 210 21.50 -21.87 -12.47
N ASP A 211 20.71 -22.57 -13.28
CA ASP A 211 19.38 -23.06 -12.89
C ASP A 211 19.41 -23.98 -11.67
N ALA A 212 20.53 -24.68 -11.42
CA ALA A 212 20.73 -25.48 -10.22
C ALA A 212 20.59 -24.68 -8.91
N LEU A 213 20.89 -23.38 -8.92
CA LEU A 213 20.70 -22.48 -7.76
C LEU A 213 19.28 -21.88 -7.73
N LEU A 214 18.67 -21.65 -8.89
CA LEU A 214 17.37 -21.00 -9.01
C LEU A 214 16.22 -21.98 -8.73
N ALA A 215 16.32 -23.22 -9.21
CA ALA A 215 15.25 -24.20 -9.16
C ALA A 215 14.79 -24.52 -7.72
N PRO A 216 15.68 -24.72 -6.72
CA PRO A 216 15.25 -24.96 -5.35
C PRO A 216 14.49 -23.76 -4.74
N LEU A 217 14.91 -22.54 -5.06
CA LEU A 217 14.25 -21.32 -4.57
C LEU A 217 12.87 -21.13 -5.21
N ARG A 218 12.75 -21.35 -6.52
CA ARG A 218 11.47 -21.33 -7.24
C ARG A 218 10.53 -22.42 -6.71
N ALA A 219 11.04 -23.63 -6.46
CA ALA A 219 10.28 -24.73 -5.88
C ALA A 219 9.79 -24.41 -4.46
N ALA A 220 10.55 -23.61 -3.70
CA ALA A 220 10.14 -23.09 -2.39
C ALA A 220 9.17 -21.89 -2.47
N GLY A 221 8.73 -21.49 -3.68
CA GLY A 221 7.75 -20.43 -3.89
C GLY A 221 8.35 -19.03 -4.07
N ALA A 222 9.66 -18.90 -4.24
CA ALA A 222 10.29 -17.63 -4.55
C ALA A 222 10.10 -17.24 -6.02
N GLU A 223 9.77 -15.98 -6.26
CA GLU A 223 9.85 -15.35 -7.57
C GLU A 223 11.22 -14.70 -7.73
N ILE A 224 11.92 -14.99 -8.82
CA ILE A 224 13.26 -14.44 -9.08
C ILE A 224 13.10 -13.22 -9.97
N VAL A 225 13.57 -12.07 -9.49
CA VAL A 225 13.49 -10.76 -10.16
C VAL A 225 14.88 -10.24 -10.48
#